data_AF-A0A9D4F6L9-F1
#
_entry.id   AF-A0A9D4F6L9-F1
#
_cell.length_a   1.000
_cell.length_b   1.000
_cell.length_c   1.000
_cell.angle_alpha   90.00
_cell.angle_beta   90.00
_cell.angle_gamma   90.00
#
_symmetry.space_group_name_H-M   'P 1'
#
loop_
_entity.id
_entity.type
_entity.pdbx_description
1 polymer ?
#
loop_
_entity_poly.entity_id
_entity_poly.type
_entity_poly.pdbx_seq_one_letter_code
_entity_poly.pdbx_strand_id
1 'polypeptide(L)' 'MVFDTDHFAKHSRLDGTSHKPVMVFYDCHKAHLFLILAYGAKDHNVVLFVLPPHTSHLAQPLDVGVSGPLKKL' A
#
# COMPACT_ATOMS: atom_id res chain seq x y z
N MET A 1 -3.47 9.19 -4.90
CA MET A 1 -4.06 8.57 -3.69
C MET A 1 -3.09 8.83 -2.54
N VAL A 2 -3.54 9.38 -1.42
CA VAL A 2 -2.69 9.51 -0.22
C VAL A 2 -3.00 8.30 0.65
N PHE A 3 -2.00 7.50 0.98
CA PHE A 3 -2.17 6.39 1.90
C PHE A 3 -2.07 6.91 3.33
N ASP A 4 -3.11 6.67 4.11
CA ASP A 4 -3.20 7.02 5.52
C ASP A 4 -3.03 5.71 6.33
N THR A 5 -1.96 5.66 7.12
CA THR A 5 -1.59 4.48 7.90
C THR A 5 -2.58 4.20 9.02
N ASP A 6 -3.19 5.22 9.62
CA ASP A 6 -4.14 5.06 10.72
C ASP A 6 -5.48 4.57 10.21
N HIS A 7 -5.94 5.14 9.09
CA HIS A 7 -7.13 4.66 8.41
C HIS A 7 -6.96 3.22 7.95
N PHE A 8 -5.80 2.88 7.37
CA PHE A 8 -5.49 1.52 6.98
C PHE A 8 -5.48 0.59 8.19
N ALA A 9 -4.75 0.94 9.26
CA ALA A 9 -4.66 0.11 10.46
C ALA A 9 -6.02 -0.23 11.07
N LYS A 10 -6.92 0.76 11.14
CA LYS A 10 -8.30 0.60 11.63
C LYS A 10 -9.09 -0.46 10.85
N HIS A 11 -8.90 -0.57 9.54
CA HIS A 11 -9.70 -1.44 8.68
C HIS A 11 -8.99 -2.74 8.27
N SER A 12 -7.67 -2.83 8.48
CA SER A 12 -6.84 -3.92 7.96
C SER A 12 -6.60 -5.05 8.96
N ARG A 13 -7.36 -5.08 10.06
CA ARG A 13 -7.19 -6.06 11.15
C ARG A 13 -5.74 -6.14 11.65
N LEU A 14 -5.13 -4.96 11.86
CA LEU A 14 -3.86 -4.82 12.56
C LEU A 14 -4.05 -4.87 14.08
N ASP A 15 -5.18 -5.39 14.56
CA ASP A 15 -5.63 -5.44 15.96
C ASP A 15 -4.83 -6.40 16.86
N GLY A 16 -3.62 -6.80 16.43
CA GLY A 16 -2.70 -7.62 17.22
C GLY A 16 -3.11 -9.10 17.37
N THR A 17 -4.24 -9.51 16.81
CA THR A 17 -4.73 -10.90 16.82
C THR A 17 -3.99 -11.81 15.83
N SER A 18 -3.36 -11.23 14.80
CA SER A 18 -2.57 -11.95 13.81
C SER A 18 -1.10 -11.55 13.92
N HIS A 19 -0.23 -12.50 14.28
CA HIS A 19 1.23 -12.31 14.30
C HIS A 19 1.87 -12.17 12.90
N LYS A 20 1.07 -12.16 11.83
CA LYS A 20 1.59 -12.10 10.45
C LYS A 20 1.83 -10.65 10.05
N PRO A 21 3.03 -10.32 9.52
CA PRO A 21 3.30 -8.99 9.02
C PRO A 21 2.37 -8.67 7.83
N VAL A 22 1.83 -7.46 7.81
CA VAL A 22 1.02 -6.97 6.69
C VAL A 22 1.93 -6.23 5.72
N MET A 23 1.89 -6.61 4.45
CA MET A 23 2.66 -5.97 3.38
C MET A 23 1.76 -5.10 2.51
N VAL A 24 2.19 -3.87 2.26
CA VAL A 24 1.51 -2.90 1.38
C VAL A 24 2.39 -2.58 0.19
N PHE A 25 1.86 -2.77 -1.02
CA PHE A 25 2.49 -2.35 -2.26
C PHE A 25 2.19 -0.87 -2.52
N TYR A 26 3.23 -0.06 -2.66
CA TYR A 26 3.12 1.40 -2.81
C TYR A 26 3.86 1.89 -4.06
N ASP A 27 3.20 2.70 -4.88
CA ASP A 27 3.72 3.19 -6.18
C ASP A 27 4.57 4.46 -6.07
N CYS A 28 4.79 4.99 -4.86
CA CYS A 28 5.57 6.21 -4.61
C CYS A 28 5.15 7.42 -5.44
N HIS A 29 3.85 7.56 -5.70
CA HIS A 29 3.34 8.67 -6.52
C HIS A 29 3.64 10.07 -5.96
N LYS A 30 3.94 10.18 -4.65
CA LYS A 30 4.24 11.45 -3.98
C LYS A 30 5.44 11.32 -3.03
N ALA A 31 6.62 11.68 -3.53
CA ALA A 31 7.87 11.63 -2.76
C ALA A 31 7.82 12.42 -1.43
N HIS A 32 7.13 13.57 -1.39
CA HIS A 32 7.05 14.41 -0.19
C HIS A 32 6.29 13.76 0.99
N LEU A 33 5.51 12.72 0.75
CA LEU A 33 4.74 12.01 1.79
C LEU A 33 5.43 10.73 2.27
N PHE A 34 6.53 10.34 1.62
CA PHE A 34 7.17 9.06 1.88
C PHE A 34 7.66 8.91 3.33
N LEU A 35 8.20 9.98 3.91
CA LEU A 35 8.74 9.93 5.27
C LEU A 35 7.64 9.71 6.32
N ILE A 36 6.52 10.44 6.20
CA ILE A 36 5.35 10.31 7.08
C ILE A 36 4.77 8.90 6.96
N LEU A 37 4.65 8.41 5.73
CA LEU A 37 4.19 7.07 5.43
C LEU A 37 5.09 5.99 6.06
N ALA A 38 6.41 6.14 5.93
CA ALA A 38 7.38 5.19 6.47
C ALA A 38 7.33 5.12 8.00
N TYR A 39 7.18 6.26 8.69
CA TYR A 39 7.01 6.27 10.14
C TYR A 39 5.70 5.62 10.56
N GLY A 40 4.57 5.99 9.94
CA GLY A 40 3.28 5.38 10.27
C GLY A 40 3.25 3.87 10.00
N ALA A 41 3.86 3.41 8.90
CA ALA A 41 3.95 1.99 8.61
C ALA A 41 4.80 1.24 9.65
N LYS A 42 5.91 1.83 10.10
CA LYS A 42 6.74 1.26 11.16
C LYS A 42 5.95 1.11 12.47
N ASP A 43 5.22 2.13 12.88
CA ASP A 43 4.45 2.13 14.13
C ASP A 43 3.34 1.07 14.13
N HIS A 44 2.75 0.79 12.96
CA HIS A 44 1.70 -0.21 12.79
C HIS A 44 2.20 -1.61 12.36
N ASN A 45 3.51 -1.87 12.39
CA ASN A 45 4.12 -3.13 11.93
C ASN A 45 3.76 -3.51 10.47
N VAL A 46 3.66 -2.52 9.61
CA VAL A 46 3.37 -2.67 8.19
C VAL A 46 4.68 -2.65 7.39
N VAL A 47 4.87 -3.66 6.55
CA VAL A 47 5.96 -3.72 5.58
C VAL A 47 5.55 -2.96 4.33
N LEU A 48 6.21 -1.84 4.05
CA LEU A 48 6.05 -1.11 2.79
C LEU A 48 6.95 -1.70 1.70
N PHE A 49 6.35 -2.21 0.64
CA PHE A 49 7.04 -2.57 -0.59
C PHE A 49 6.87 -1.45 -1.61
N VAL A 50 7.93 -0.69 -1.85
CA VAL A 50 7.93 0.38 -2.84
C VAL A 50 8.19 -0.20 -4.22
N LEU A 51 7.25 0.02 -5.15
CA LEU A 51 7.39 -0.46 -6.51
C LEU A 51 8.50 0.30 -7.24
N PRO A 52 9.29 -0.38 -8.06
CA PRO A 52 10.23 0.30 -8.96
C PRO A 52 9.48 1.30 -9.85
N PRO A 53 10.10 2.44 -10.18
CA PRO A 53 9.47 3.45 -11.03
C PRO A 53 8.98 2.84 -12.35
N HIS A 54 7.82 3.32 -12.80
CA HIS A 54 7.16 2.88 -14.04
C HIS A 54 6.76 1.39 -14.09
N THR A 55 6.66 0.66 -12.97
CA THR A 55 6.23 -0.75 -12.97
C THR A 55 4.78 -0.98 -12.53
N SER A 56 4.02 0.08 -12.23
CA SER A 56 2.60 -0.01 -11.80
C SER A 56 1.76 -0.91 -12.72
N HIS A 57 1.89 -0.70 -14.03
CA HIS A 57 1.18 -1.44 -15.07
C HIS A 57 1.55 -2.93 -15.16
N LEU A 58 2.61 -3.38 -14.49
CA LEU A 58 3.06 -4.77 -14.46
C LEU A 58 2.86 -5.42 -13.09
N ALA A 59 3.09 -4.66 -12.03
CA ALA A 59 3.25 -5.18 -10.68
C ALA A 59 2.15 -4.71 -9.70
N GLN A 60 1.36 -3.67 -10.00
CA GLN A 60 0.22 -3.32 -9.13
C GLN A 60 -0.93 -4.28 -9.37
N PRO A 61 -1.31 -5.08 -8.36
CA PRO A 61 -2.43 -6.00 -8.48
C PRO A 61 -3.75 -5.27 -8.77
N LEU A 62 -3.87 -4.03 -8.27
CA LEU A 62 -5.02 -3.17 -8.55
C LEU A 62 -5.09 -2.81 -10.04
N ASP A 63 -3.98 -2.37 -10.64
CA ASP A 63 -3.96 -1.95 -12.04
C ASP A 63 -4.17 -3.13 -13.00
N VAL A 64 -3.48 -4.24 -12.75
CA VAL A 64 -3.51 -5.43 -13.62
C VAL A 64 -4.77 -6.27 -13.39
N GLY A 65 -5.10 -6.52 -12.12
CA GLY A 65 -6.14 -7.48 -11.73
C GLY A 65 -7.54 -6.90 -11.62
N VAL A 66 -7.68 -5.60 -11.35
CA VAL A 66 -8.99 -4.96 -11.08
C VAL A 66 -9.32 -3.90 -12.11
N SER A 67 -8.47 -2.88 -12.25
CA SER A 67 -8.73 -1.74 -13.14
C SER A 67 -8.65 -2.11 -14.62
N GLY A 68 -7.74 -3.02 -15.01
CA GLY A 68 -7.65 -3.52 -16.38
C GLY A 68 -8.95 -4.15 -16.90
N PRO A 69 -9.52 -5.14 -16.20
CA PRO A 69 -10.84 -5.70 -16.54
C PRO A 69 -11.97 -4.68 -16.49
N LEU A 70 -12.01 -3.81 -15.47
CA LEU A 70 -13.07 -2.80 -15.32
C LEU A 70 -13.09 -1.76 -16.43
N LYS A 71 -11.95 -1.42 -17.03
CA LYS A 71 -11.88 -0.48 -18.18
C LYS A 71 -12.41 -1.07 -19.48
N LYS A 72 -12.61 -2.38 -19.55
CA LYS A 72 -13.12 -3.09 -20.74
C LYS A 72 -14.62 -3.39 -20.64
N LEU A 73 -15.24 -3.09 -19.50
CA LEU A 73 -16.68 -3.03 -19.31
C LEU A 73 -17.20 -1.67 -19.78
#